data_AF-A0A2H0VPY8-F1
#
_entry.id   AF-A0A2H0VPY8-F1
#
_cell.length_a   1.000
_cell.length_b   1.000
_cell.length_c   1.000
_cell.angle_alpha   90.00
_cell.angle_beta   90.00
_cell.angle_gamma   90.00
#
_symmetry.space_group_name_H-M   'P 1'
#
loop_
_entity.id
_entity.type
_entity.pdbx_description
1 polymer ?
#
loop_
_entity_poly.entity_id
_entity_poly.type
_entity_poly.pdbx_seq_one_letter_code
_entity_poly.pdbx_strand_id
1 'polypeptide(L)'
;MSSSLKCSKRFWFVSAFFLAFLFSNNSFSHSIFQQSSFIPLAGIVKVKPDKNQNKSFSQLRLTKEDQEIITYIITSMAENSKLWLLMHRSELNEQGDKINGVHPLVFLTVIMKDEYLKKVCMPAIFDDYFKRNGFLDGITPNMTVETQKGRTQKYLKDFMKEIQMSLTHHDALLELINTKNWEGFVLYLIQH
;
A
#
# COMPACT_ATOMS: atom_id res chain seq x y z
N MET A 1 28.69 -35.07 -6.53
CA MET A 1 27.73 -34.56 -5.52
C MET A 1 28.27 -33.24 -5.01
N SER A 2 27.72 -32.11 -5.43
CA SER A 2 28.09 -30.79 -4.91
C SER A 2 26.85 -29.90 -4.96
N SER A 3 26.22 -29.73 -3.81
CA SER A 3 25.00 -28.95 -3.65
C SER A 3 25.38 -27.59 -3.08
N SER A 4 25.39 -26.58 -3.95
CA SER A 4 25.60 -25.18 -3.59
C SER A 4 24.35 -24.62 -2.91
N LEU A 5 24.42 -24.40 -1.59
CA LEU A 5 23.41 -23.67 -0.83
C LEU A 5 23.59 -22.16 -1.06
N LYS A 6 22.72 -21.58 -1.90
CA LYS A 6 22.54 -20.12 -2.00
C LYS A 6 21.75 -19.63 -0.79
N CYS A 7 22.45 -18.99 0.14
CA CYS A 7 21.89 -18.24 1.26
C CYS A 7 21.04 -17.08 0.74
N SER A 8 19.72 -17.25 0.80
CA SER A 8 18.71 -16.27 0.40
C SER A 8 18.61 -15.17 1.45
N LYS A 9 19.01 -13.95 1.08
CA LYS A 9 18.75 -12.73 1.84
C LYS A 9 17.26 -12.40 1.73
N ARG A 10 16.43 -12.99 2.59
CA ARG A 10 15.06 -12.53 2.88
C ARG A 10 15.11 -11.72 4.17
N PHE A 11 15.11 -10.40 4.03
CA PHE A 11 14.97 -9.48 5.15
C PHE A 11 14.25 -8.25 4.63
N TRP A 12 12.92 -8.22 4.69
CA TRP A 12 12.09 -7.01 4.78
C TRP A 12 10.74 -7.39 5.39
N PHE A 13 10.59 -7.04 6.67
CA PHE A 13 9.39 -6.85 7.49
C PHE A 13 8.09 -7.57 7.07
N VAL A 14 7.93 -8.80 7.57
CA VAL A 14 6.61 -9.34 7.93
C VAL A 14 6.62 -9.49 9.45
N SER A 15 5.57 -8.99 10.11
CA SER A 15 5.30 -9.11 11.55
C SER A 15 5.90 -8.04 12.47
N ALA A 16 5.16 -6.95 12.71
CA ALA A 16 5.36 -6.13 13.92
C ALA A 16 4.20 -5.21 14.35
N PHE A 17 2.92 -5.39 13.95
CA PHE A 17 1.89 -4.41 14.38
C PHE A 17 0.53 -4.93 14.91
N PHE A 18 0.32 -6.24 15.08
CA PHE A 18 -0.97 -6.72 15.62
C PHE A 18 -0.92 -7.37 17.02
N LEU A 19 0.24 -7.39 17.68
CA LEU A 19 0.35 -7.83 19.08
C LEU A 19 0.23 -6.68 20.10
N ALA A 20 0.04 -5.43 19.66
CA ALA A 20 -0.07 -4.27 20.55
C ALA A 20 -1.51 -3.78 20.82
N PHE A 21 -2.54 -4.41 20.26
CA PHE A 21 -3.93 -3.92 20.39
C PHE A 21 -4.80 -4.68 21.41
N LEU A 22 -4.22 -5.53 22.26
CA LEU A 22 -4.96 -6.19 23.36
C LEU A 22 -4.51 -5.83 24.77
N PHE A 23 -3.53 -4.95 24.96
CA PHE A 23 -3.23 -4.38 26.28
C PHE A 23 -2.65 -2.98 26.14
N SER A 24 -3.43 -1.94 26.44
CA SER A 24 -2.90 -0.77 27.14
C SER A 24 -4.04 0.11 27.68
N ASN A 25 -4.44 -0.18 28.92
CA ASN A 25 -5.03 0.80 29.81
C ASN A 25 -3.91 1.73 30.32
N ASN A 26 -4.22 3.03 30.45
CA ASN A 26 -3.65 4.03 31.36
C ASN A 26 -2.15 3.93 31.72
N SER A 27 -1.38 4.99 31.47
CA SER A 27 -1.16 6.01 32.50
C SER A 27 -0.12 7.04 32.04
N PHE A 28 -0.42 8.28 32.40
CA PHE A 28 0.38 9.48 32.24
C PHE A 28 1.55 9.46 33.23
N SER A 29 2.77 9.75 32.79
CA SER A 29 3.77 10.41 33.66
C SER A 29 4.92 11.03 32.85
N HIS A 30 5.21 12.28 33.17
CA HIS A 30 6.31 13.08 32.64
C HIS A 30 7.67 12.61 33.20
N SER A 31 8.70 12.63 32.35
CA SER A 31 10.05 12.96 32.79
C SER A 31 10.89 13.51 31.63
N ILE A 32 11.39 14.72 31.84
CA ILE A 32 12.41 15.43 31.07
C ILE A 32 13.74 14.67 31.19
N PHE A 33 14.48 14.49 30.09
CA PHE A 33 15.92 14.23 30.18
C PHE A 33 16.70 14.77 28.97
N GLN A 34 17.95 15.13 29.26
CA GLN A 34 18.85 16.04 28.56
C GLN A 34 19.36 15.61 27.18
N GLN A 35 19.81 16.63 26.46
CA GLN A 35 20.61 16.63 25.23
C GLN A 35 21.77 15.62 25.25
N SER A 36 21.94 14.93 24.11
CA SER A 36 23.27 14.77 23.51
C SER A 36 23.14 14.72 21.99
N SER A 37 23.86 15.63 21.34
CA SER A 37 24.02 15.75 19.91
C SER A 37 24.92 14.64 19.39
N PHE A 38 24.32 13.59 18.83
CA PHE A 38 25.01 12.65 17.96
C PHE A 38 24.63 12.97 16.51
N ILE A 39 25.59 13.52 15.76
CA ILE A 39 25.54 13.56 14.30
C ILE A 39 26.17 12.25 13.81
N PRO A 40 25.40 11.22 13.41
CA PRO A 40 26.00 10.07 12.77
C PRO A 40 26.52 10.50 11.39
N LEU A 41 27.82 10.30 11.17
CA LEU A 41 28.47 10.37 9.87
C LEU A 41 27.65 9.60 8.84
N ALA A 42 27.01 10.36 7.96
CA ALA A 42 26.20 9.85 6.86
C ALA A 42 27.06 8.94 6.00
N GLY A 43 26.90 7.63 6.18
CA GLY A 43 27.25 6.66 5.17
C GLY A 43 26.50 7.04 3.90
N ILE A 44 27.21 7.53 2.90
CA ILE A 44 26.67 7.82 1.57
C ILE A 44 26.17 6.49 1.01
N VAL A 45 24.90 6.19 1.27
CA VAL A 45 24.16 5.14 0.59
C VAL A 45 24.16 5.57 -0.87
N LYS A 46 25.00 4.93 -1.69
CA LYS A 46 24.91 5.00 -3.15
C LYS A 46 23.56 4.43 -3.54
N VAL A 47 22.54 5.29 -3.54
CA VAL A 47 21.25 5.02 -4.16
C VAL A 47 21.55 4.81 -5.64
N LYS A 48 21.49 3.55 -6.10
CA LYS A 48 21.67 3.23 -7.51
C LYS A 48 20.67 4.07 -8.31
N PRO A 49 21.09 4.78 -9.36
CA PRO A 49 20.16 5.52 -10.20
C PRO A 49 19.14 4.52 -10.74
N ASP A 50 17.88 4.78 -10.41
CA ASP A 50 16.78 3.90 -10.79
C ASP A 50 16.60 3.97 -12.31
N LYS A 51 16.78 2.85 -13.00
CA LYS A 51 16.68 2.75 -14.46
C LYS A 51 15.28 3.10 -15.01
N ASN A 52 14.29 3.40 -14.15
CA ASN A 52 12.92 3.71 -14.53
C ASN A 52 12.54 5.20 -14.52
N GLN A 53 13.49 6.13 -14.39
CA GLN A 53 13.17 7.58 -14.28
C GLN A 53 12.35 8.14 -15.47
N ASN A 54 12.32 7.45 -16.63
CA ASN A 54 11.58 7.87 -17.83
C ASN A 54 10.47 6.93 -18.30
N LYS A 55 10.00 5.98 -17.49
CA LYS A 55 8.83 5.18 -17.88
C LYS A 55 7.54 5.96 -17.70
N SER A 56 6.69 5.93 -18.73
CA SER A 56 5.31 6.42 -18.69
C SER A 56 4.45 5.52 -17.79
N PHE A 57 3.35 6.05 -17.23
CA PHE A 57 2.44 5.28 -16.38
C PHE A 57 1.91 4.01 -17.07
N SER A 58 1.61 4.09 -18.37
CA SER A 58 1.16 2.95 -19.18
C SER A 58 2.20 1.86 -19.39
N GLN A 59 3.47 2.13 -19.08
CA GLN A 59 4.57 1.17 -19.18
C GLN A 59 4.87 0.50 -17.83
N LEU A 60 4.11 0.84 -16.78
CA LEU A 60 4.18 0.14 -15.51
C LEU A 60 3.66 -1.30 -15.70
N ARG A 61 4.32 -2.23 -15.01
CA ARG A 61 4.01 -3.65 -15.12
C ARG A 61 2.62 -3.91 -14.52
N LEU A 62 1.71 -4.38 -15.37
CA LEU A 62 0.45 -4.98 -14.98
C LEU A 62 0.18 -6.16 -15.90
N THR A 63 0.26 -7.37 -15.37
CA THR A 63 -0.09 -8.59 -16.10
C THR A 63 -1.56 -8.95 -15.85
N LYS A 64 -2.14 -9.84 -16.65
CA LYS A 64 -3.53 -10.27 -16.44
C LYS A 64 -3.65 -11.08 -15.14
N GLU A 65 -2.62 -11.87 -14.85
CA GLU A 65 -2.49 -12.64 -13.64
C GLU A 65 -2.47 -11.74 -12.40
N ASP A 66 -1.77 -10.59 -12.47
CA ASP A 66 -1.79 -9.60 -11.38
C ASP A 66 -3.20 -9.04 -11.18
N GLN A 67 -3.96 -8.78 -12.24
CA GLN A 67 -5.33 -8.27 -12.15
C GLN A 67 -6.25 -9.30 -11.48
N GLU A 68 -6.17 -10.56 -11.88
CA GLU A 68 -6.96 -11.65 -11.28
C GLU A 68 -6.66 -11.82 -9.79
N ILE A 69 -5.38 -11.71 -9.40
CA ILE A 69 -4.97 -11.76 -8.00
C ILE A 69 -5.53 -10.57 -7.21
N ILE A 70 -5.44 -9.35 -7.76
CA ILE A 70 -6.00 -8.15 -7.13
C ILE A 70 -7.50 -8.31 -6.92
N THR A 71 -8.23 -8.71 -7.96
CA THR A 71 -9.66 -8.97 -7.88
C THR A 71 -9.97 -10.00 -6.81
N TYR A 72 -9.27 -11.13 -6.80
CA TYR A 72 -9.45 -12.18 -5.79
C TYR A 72 -9.22 -11.68 -4.35
N ILE A 73 -8.16 -10.90 -4.11
CA ILE A 73 -7.88 -10.36 -2.77
C ILE A 73 -9.02 -9.43 -2.33
N ILE A 74 -9.44 -8.50 -3.20
CA ILE A 74 -10.44 -7.49 -2.85
C ILE A 74 -11.83 -8.11 -2.66
N THR A 75 -12.26 -9.02 -3.55
CA THR A 75 -13.52 -9.74 -3.37
C THR A 75 -13.49 -10.59 -2.12
N SER A 76 -12.39 -11.33 -1.87
CA SER A 76 -12.25 -12.15 -0.66
C SER A 76 -12.34 -11.31 0.61
N MET A 77 -11.70 -10.14 0.64
CA MET A 77 -11.80 -9.21 1.77
C MET A 77 -13.23 -8.68 1.97
N ALA A 78 -13.90 -8.30 0.88
CA ALA A 78 -15.24 -7.75 0.93
C ALA A 78 -16.30 -8.78 1.36
N GLU A 79 -16.29 -9.97 0.76
CA GLU A 79 -17.37 -10.95 0.87
C GLU A 79 -17.26 -11.84 2.12
N ASN A 80 -16.05 -12.05 2.64
CA ASN A 80 -15.85 -12.98 3.74
C ASN A 80 -15.92 -12.31 5.12
N SER A 81 -16.26 -13.14 6.12
CA SER A 81 -16.29 -12.74 7.53
C SER A 81 -14.88 -12.58 8.11
N LYS A 82 -14.73 -11.79 9.16
CA LYS A 82 -13.45 -11.58 9.88
C LYS A 82 -12.76 -12.88 10.27
N LEU A 83 -13.52 -13.85 10.77
CA LEU A 83 -12.99 -15.15 11.16
C LEU A 83 -12.39 -15.91 9.97
N TRP A 84 -13.05 -15.88 8.82
CA TRP A 84 -12.54 -16.48 7.60
C TRP A 84 -11.24 -15.82 7.15
N LEU A 85 -11.19 -14.48 7.18
CA LEU A 85 -9.99 -13.71 6.85
C LEU A 85 -8.81 -14.02 7.78
N LEU A 86 -9.07 -14.27 9.07
CA LEU A 86 -8.05 -14.70 10.02
C LEU A 86 -7.52 -16.10 9.71
N MET A 87 -8.41 -17.05 9.35
CA MET A 87 -8.02 -18.42 8.99
C MET A 87 -7.24 -18.49 7.67
N HIS A 88 -7.60 -17.67 6.69
CA HIS A 88 -7.00 -17.65 5.34
C HIS A 88 -5.96 -16.54 5.17
N ARG A 89 -5.52 -15.93 6.28
CA ARG A 89 -4.55 -14.82 6.24
C ARG A 89 -3.25 -15.21 5.51
N SER A 90 -2.76 -16.43 5.73
CA SER A 90 -1.53 -16.89 5.08
C SER A 90 -1.66 -16.95 3.57
N GLU A 91 -2.79 -17.45 3.07
CA GLU A 91 -3.08 -17.54 1.64
C GLU A 91 -3.22 -16.16 1.01
N LEU A 92 -4.00 -15.27 1.65
CA LEU A 92 -4.15 -13.89 1.17
C LEU A 92 -2.82 -13.13 1.15
N ASN A 93 -1.96 -13.36 2.14
CA ASN A 93 -0.61 -12.79 2.16
C ASN A 93 0.26 -13.34 1.02
N GLU A 94 0.20 -14.65 0.75
CA GLU A 94 0.94 -15.26 -0.36
C GLU A 94 0.51 -14.68 -1.70
N GLN A 95 -0.80 -14.44 -1.89
CA GLN A 95 -1.30 -13.76 -3.09
C GLN A 95 -0.83 -12.29 -3.14
N GLY A 96 -0.86 -11.58 -2.01
CA GLY A 96 -0.32 -10.22 -1.89
C GLY A 96 1.17 -10.13 -2.25
N ASP A 97 1.96 -11.12 -1.85
CA ASP A 97 3.39 -11.18 -2.15
C ASP A 97 3.67 -11.30 -3.65
N LYS A 98 2.79 -11.98 -4.40
CA LYS A 98 2.92 -12.11 -5.87
C LYS A 98 2.78 -10.76 -6.57
N ILE A 99 1.91 -9.88 -6.04
CA ILE A 99 1.62 -8.56 -6.61
C ILE A 99 2.43 -7.42 -5.96
N ASN A 100 3.32 -7.70 -5.01
CA ASN A 100 4.12 -6.68 -4.31
C ASN A 100 5.03 -5.86 -5.26
N GLY A 101 5.32 -6.36 -6.46
CA GLY A 101 6.05 -5.61 -7.49
C GLY A 101 5.21 -4.60 -8.27
N VAL A 102 3.89 -4.58 -8.08
CA VAL A 102 2.96 -3.69 -8.78
C VAL A 102 2.95 -2.31 -8.13
N HIS A 103 2.97 -1.26 -8.93
CA HIS A 103 2.90 0.11 -8.43
C HIS A 103 1.54 0.36 -7.75
N PRO A 104 1.47 1.00 -6.57
CA PRO A 104 0.23 1.10 -5.81
C PRO A 104 -0.88 1.88 -6.52
N LEU A 105 -0.55 2.91 -7.32
CA LEU A 105 -1.55 3.56 -8.19
C LEU A 105 -2.11 2.62 -9.27
N VAL A 106 -1.29 1.73 -9.82
CA VAL A 106 -1.73 0.73 -10.82
C VAL A 106 -2.63 -0.31 -10.17
N PHE A 107 -2.29 -0.73 -8.94
CA PHE A 107 -3.17 -1.57 -8.12
C PHE A 107 -4.53 -0.91 -7.91
N LEU A 108 -4.57 0.37 -7.53
CA LEU A 108 -5.82 1.11 -7.37
C LEU A 108 -6.57 1.29 -8.69
N THR A 109 -5.88 1.41 -9.83
CA THR A 109 -6.53 1.48 -11.14
C THR A 109 -7.38 0.24 -11.41
N VAL A 110 -6.91 -0.95 -11.07
CA VAL A 110 -7.67 -2.20 -11.25
C VAL A 110 -8.97 -2.15 -10.45
N ILE A 111 -8.89 -1.71 -9.19
CA ILE A 111 -10.05 -1.60 -8.29
C ILE A 111 -11.05 -0.56 -8.78
N MET A 112 -10.57 0.62 -9.19
CA MET A 112 -11.45 1.75 -9.53
C MET A 112 -12.06 1.63 -10.94
N LYS A 113 -11.47 0.83 -11.84
CA LYS A 113 -12.03 0.57 -13.17
C LYS A 113 -13.13 -0.50 -13.16
N ASP A 114 -13.06 -1.44 -12.21
CA ASP A 114 -14.10 -2.44 -12.05
C ASP A 114 -15.22 -1.88 -11.18
N GLU A 115 -16.40 -1.72 -11.78
CA GLU A 115 -17.58 -1.18 -11.12
C GLU A 115 -18.03 -1.99 -9.91
N TYR A 116 -17.88 -3.32 -9.95
CA TYR A 116 -18.22 -4.20 -8.83
C TYR A 116 -17.23 -3.98 -7.69
N LEU A 117 -15.92 -3.98 -7.98
CA LEU A 117 -14.90 -3.74 -6.96
C LEU A 117 -15.07 -2.35 -6.33
N LYS A 118 -15.22 -1.30 -7.15
CA LYS A 118 -15.37 0.08 -6.70
C LYS A 118 -16.65 0.31 -5.89
N LYS A 119 -17.82 -0.13 -6.40
CA LYS A 119 -19.12 0.25 -5.82
C LYS A 119 -19.66 -0.74 -4.78
N VAL A 120 -19.18 -1.98 -4.78
CA VAL A 120 -19.64 -3.01 -3.84
C VAL A 120 -18.54 -3.40 -2.88
N CYS A 121 -17.39 -3.84 -3.37
CA CYS A 121 -16.34 -4.37 -2.50
C CYS A 121 -15.67 -3.30 -1.64
N MET A 122 -15.31 -2.15 -2.23
CA MET A 122 -14.60 -1.10 -1.51
C MET A 122 -15.45 -0.47 -0.39
N PRO A 123 -16.74 -0.14 -0.58
CA PRO A 123 -17.61 0.26 0.52
C PRO A 123 -17.68 -0.80 1.62
N ALA A 124 -17.89 -2.07 1.28
CA ALA A 124 -17.95 -3.16 2.27
C ALA A 124 -16.64 -3.32 3.08
N ILE A 125 -15.48 -3.07 2.45
CA ILE A 125 -14.18 -3.05 3.12
C ILE A 125 -14.06 -1.83 4.03
N PHE A 126 -14.48 -0.65 3.56
CA PHE A 126 -14.30 0.60 4.29
C PHE A 126 -15.34 0.82 5.40
N ASP A 127 -16.49 0.15 5.35
CA ASP A 127 -17.49 0.13 6.43
C ASP A 127 -17.02 -0.71 7.62
N ASP A 128 -16.14 -1.69 7.41
CA ASP A 128 -15.59 -2.55 8.46
C ASP A 128 -14.17 -2.13 8.86
N TYR A 129 -14.01 -1.64 10.09
CA TYR A 129 -12.71 -1.22 10.64
C TYR A 129 -11.58 -2.26 10.48
N PHE A 130 -11.88 -3.56 10.67
CA PHE A 130 -10.87 -4.62 10.55
C PHE A 130 -10.41 -4.79 9.10
N LYS A 131 -11.36 -4.80 8.15
CA LYS A 131 -11.06 -4.94 6.72
C LYS A 131 -10.36 -3.70 6.19
N ARG A 132 -10.83 -2.51 6.57
CA ARG A 132 -10.22 -1.22 6.25
C ARG A 132 -8.77 -1.15 6.67
N ASN A 133 -8.48 -1.49 7.93
CA ASN A 133 -7.10 -1.54 8.42
C ASN A 133 -6.25 -2.56 7.68
N GLY A 134 -6.76 -3.79 7.46
CA GLY A 134 -6.04 -4.81 6.72
C GLY A 134 -5.69 -4.38 5.28
N PHE A 135 -6.59 -3.65 4.63
CA PHE A 135 -6.35 -3.08 3.29
C PHE A 135 -5.31 -1.97 3.33
N LEU A 136 -5.45 -1.02 4.27
CA LEU A 136 -4.53 0.12 4.41
C LEU A 136 -3.12 -0.33 4.80
N ASP A 137 -3.00 -1.35 5.65
CA ASP A 137 -1.73 -1.96 6.05
C ASP A 137 -0.98 -2.54 4.85
N GLY A 138 -1.71 -3.07 3.87
CA GLY A 138 -1.14 -3.62 2.64
C GLY A 138 -0.62 -2.54 1.68
N ILE A 139 -1.38 -1.46 1.47
CA ILE A 139 -1.07 -0.46 0.43
C ILE A 139 -0.19 0.70 0.91
N THR A 140 -0.34 1.10 2.18
CA THR A 140 0.32 2.28 2.75
C THR A 140 1.85 2.26 2.67
N PRO A 141 2.55 1.14 2.95
CA PRO A 141 4.01 1.08 2.84
C PRO A 141 4.50 1.39 1.42
N ASN A 142 3.86 0.79 0.41
CA ASN A 142 4.21 0.98 -0.99
C ASN A 142 3.88 2.40 -1.48
N MET A 143 2.74 2.95 -1.09
CA MET A 143 2.38 4.35 -1.36
C MET A 143 3.38 5.32 -0.75
N THR A 144 3.81 5.07 0.49
CA THR A 144 4.78 5.92 1.18
C THR A 144 6.13 5.89 0.48
N VAL A 145 6.61 4.70 0.09
CA VAL A 145 7.89 4.52 -0.62
C VAL A 145 7.87 5.18 -2.00
N GLU A 146 6.81 5.00 -2.79
CA GLU A 146 6.73 5.60 -4.14
C GLU A 146 6.52 7.13 -4.08
N THR A 147 5.85 7.63 -3.04
CA THR A 147 5.71 9.07 -2.78
C THR A 147 7.05 9.70 -2.41
N GLN A 148 7.86 9.03 -1.58
CA GLN A 148 9.22 9.47 -1.26
C GLN A 148 10.13 9.52 -2.49
N LYS A 149 9.89 8.66 -3.48
CA LYS A 149 10.58 8.68 -4.78
C LYS A 149 10.04 9.74 -5.74
N GLY A 150 9.02 10.51 -5.36
CA GLY A 150 8.34 11.51 -6.21
C GLY A 150 7.54 10.91 -7.37
N ARG A 151 7.28 9.60 -7.35
CA ARG A 151 6.63 8.90 -8.46
C ARG A 151 5.12 8.98 -8.40
N THR A 152 4.56 8.94 -7.19
CA THR A 152 3.11 9.05 -6.99
C THR A 152 2.58 10.35 -7.60
N GLN A 153 3.21 11.49 -7.34
CA GLN A 153 2.81 12.78 -7.90
C GLN A 153 3.02 12.83 -9.42
N LYS A 154 4.14 12.28 -9.91
CA LYS A 154 4.42 12.21 -11.36
C LYS A 154 3.33 11.45 -12.12
N TYR A 155 2.83 10.37 -11.55
CA TYR A 155 1.87 9.47 -12.20
C TYR A 155 0.40 9.80 -11.89
N LEU A 156 0.12 10.75 -10.99
CA LEU A 156 -1.23 11.05 -10.55
C LEU A 156 -2.17 11.45 -11.71
N LYS A 157 -1.72 12.32 -12.62
CA LYS A 157 -2.53 12.77 -13.77
C LYS A 157 -2.89 11.62 -14.72
N ASP A 158 -1.93 10.75 -15.00
CA ASP A 158 -2.14 9.58 -15.86
C ASP A 158 -3.07 8.57 -15.18
N PHE A 159 -2.90 8.35 -13.89
CA PHE A 159 -3.79 7.54 -13.07
C PHE A 159 -5.24 8.03 -13.14
N MET A 160 -5.47 9.33 -12.92
CA MET A 160 -6.81 9.93 -12.97
C MET A 160 -7.46 9.75 -14.34
N LYS A 161 -6.68 9.95 -15.41
CA LYS A 161 -7.15 9.72 -16.79
C LYS A 161 -7.57 8.26 -17.01
N GLU A 162 -6.79 7.31 -16.48
CA GLU A 162 -7.04 5.88 -16.64
C GLU A 162 -8.32 5.41 -15.91
N ILE A 163 -8.64 6.03 -14.77
CA ILE A 163 -9.89 5.79 -14.03
C ILE A 163 -11.03 6.73 -14.46
N GLN A 164 -10.85 7.49 -15.55
CA GLN A 164 -11.81 8.44 -16.10
C GLN A 164 -12.27 9.53 -15.11
N MET A 165 -11.42 9.89 -14.16
CA MET A 165 -11.69 10.95 -13.17
C MET A 165 -11.31 12.33 -13.73
N SER A 166 -12.16 13.33 -13.49
CA SER A 166 -11.93 14.72 -13.93
C SER A 166 -10.68 15.33 -13.28
N LEU A 167 -9.93 16.13 -14.05
CA LEU A 167 -8.75 16.86 -13.55
C LEU A 167 -9.07 17.89 -12.46
N THR A 168 -10.34 18.25 -12.28
CA THR A 168 -10.80 19.11 -11.18
C THR A 168 -10.50 18.51 -9.80
N HIS A 169 -10.36 17.18 -9.70
CA HIS A 169 -10.04 16.49 -8.46
C HIS A 169 -8.54 16.42 -8.16
N HIS A 170 -7.69 16.90 -9.07
CA HIS A 170 -6.24 16.72 -9.01
C HIS A 170 -5.64 17.32 -7.74
N ASP A 171 -6.02 18.56 -7.40
CA ASP A 171 -5.41 19.29 -6.29
C ASP A 171 -5.83 18.70 -4.94
N ALA A 172 -7.07 18.23 -4.81
CA ALA A 172 -7.55 17.52 -3.63
C ALA A 172 -6.79 16.19 -3.41
N LEU A 173 -6.61 15.40 -4.48
CA LEU A 173 -5.83 14.16 -4.41
C LEU A 173 -4.35 14.44 -4.10
N LEU A 174 -3.79 15.51 -4.67
CA LEU A 174 -2.41 15.90 -4.42
C LEU A 174 -2.19 16.34 -2.97
N GLU A 175 -3.13 17.06 -2.39
CA GLU A 175 -3.11 17.43 -0.97
C GLU A 175 -3.15 16.19 -0.06
N LEU A 176 -4.00 15.22 -0.36
CA LEU A 176 -4.08 13.94 0.38
C LEU A 176 -2.76 13.16 0.29
N ILE A 177 -2.10 13.16 -0.88
CA ILE A 177 -0.77 12.56 -1.04
C ILE A 177 0.29 13.30 -0.23
N ASN A 178 0.30 14.64 -0.27
CA ASN A 178 1.29 15.46 0.41
C ASN A 178 1.18 15.36 1.94
N THR A 179 -0.05 15.26 2.45
CA THR A 179 -0.35 15.03 3.88
C THR A 179 -0.20 13.56 4.29
N LYS A 180 0.09 12.65 3.34
CA LYS A 180 0.16 11.19 3.53
C LYS A 180 -1.13 10.60 4.13
N ASN A 181 -2.27 11.24 3.87
CA ASN A 181 -3.58 10.76 4.29
C ASN A 181 -4.08 9.70 3.30
N TRP A 182 -3.53 8.49 3.39
CA TRP A 182 -3.86 7.39 2.46
C TRP A 182 -5.28 6.88 2.62
N GLU A 183 -5.81 6.87 3.84
CA GLU A 183 -7.22 6.52 4.09
C GLU A 183 -8.15 7.53 3.39
N GLY A 184 -7.91 8.82 3.59
CA GLY A 184 -8.65 9.88 2.91
C GLY A 184 -8.49 9.83 1.39
N PHE A 185 -7.29 9.52 0.89
CA PHE A 185 -7.03 9.34 -0.54
C PHE A 185 -7.90 8.23 -1.13
N VAL A 186 -7.95 7.05 -0.51
CA VAL A 186 -8.74 5.93 -1.03
C VAL A 186 -10.24 6.20 -0.88
N LEU A 187 -10.69 6.75 0.25
CA LEU A 187 -12.08 7.16 0.45
C LEU A 187 -12.54 8.15 -0.61
N TYR A 188 -11.71 9.14 -0.94
CA TYR A 188 -12.01 10.12 -1.99
C TYR A 188 -12.23 9.45 -3.35
N LEU A 189 -11.40 8.45 -3.69
CA LEU A 189 -11.52 7.67 -4.93
C LEU A 189 -12.77 6.78 -4.98
N ILE A 190 -13.24 6.28 -3.83
CA ILE A 190 -14.47 5.47 -3.78
C ILE A 190 -15.69 6.35 -4.08
N GLN A 191 -15.67 7.60 -3.62
CA GLN A 191 -16.79 8.53 -3.73
C GLN A 191 -16.94 9.20 -5.11
N HIS A 192 -15.89 9.19 -5.94
CA HIS A 192 -15.84 9.87 -7.24
C HIS A 192 -15.40 8.90 -8.32
#